data_AF-A0A959CB04-F1
#
_entry.id   AF-A0A959CB04-F1
#
_cell.length_a   1.000
_cell.length_b   1.000
_cell.length_c   1.000
_cell.angle_alpha   90.00
_cell.angle_beta   90.00
_cell.angle_gamma   90.00
#
_symmetry.space_group_name_H-M   'P 1'
#
loop_
_entity.id
_entity.type
_entity.pdbx_description
1 polymer ?
#
loop_
_entity_poly.entity_id
_entity_poly.type
_entity_poly.pdbx_seq_one_letter_code
_entity_poly.pdbx_strand_id
1 'polypeptide(L)'
;INKKAMQMASFPFVGHTEYITSEFKARESLMLMVSDNLRIGLVTNHLPLREVAAAVTRERVLRKILIMAETLRIDFNLNKPTIAVLGLNPHAGDEGAIGDEDDKIVRPAIEEAKERGVLVFGPFPADGFFGSG
;
A
#
# COMPACT_ATOMS: atom_id res chain seq x y z
N ILE A 1 -21.34 -7.63 -7.64
CA ILE A 1 -21.44 -6.19 -8.00
C ILE A 1 -21.05 -6.00 -9.46
N ASN A 2 -21.76 -5.14 -10.21
CA ASN A 2 -21.47 -4.81 -11.60
C ASN A 2 -21.17 -3.29 -11.73
N LYS A 3 -19.93 -2.93 -12.06
CA LYS A 3 -19.48 -1.52 -12.15
C LYS A 3 -20.30 -0.71 -13.17
N LYS A 4 -20.73 -1.35 -14.26
CA LYS A 4 -21.53 -0.71 -15.32
C LYS A 4 -22.94 -0.37 -14.82
N ALA A 5 -23.57 -1.28 -14.07
CA ALA A 5 -24.86 -1.05 -13.45
C ALA A 5 -24.81 0.05 -12.37
N MET A 6 -23.73 0.13 -11.59
CA MET A 6 -23.54 1.17 -10.58
C MET A 6 -23.42 2.57 -11.19
N GLN A 7 -22.66 2.70 -12.29
CA GLN A 7 -22.56 3.97 -13.02
C GLN A 7 -23.91 4.39 -13.62
N MET A 8 -24.68 3.43 -14.15
CA MET A 8 -26.04 3.69 -14.65
C MET A 8 -27.01 4.12 -13.54
N ALA A 9 -26.80 3.66 -12.31
CA ALA A 9 -27.58 4.02 -11.14
C ALA A 9 -27.09 5.32 -10.45
N SER A 10 -26.15 6.05 -11.07
CA SER A 10 -25.51 7.24 -10.47
C SER A 10 -24.91 6.99 -9.08
N PHE A 11 -24.44 5.76 -8.82
CA PHE A 11 -23.79 5.43 -7.56
C PHE A 11 -22.41 6.11 -7.50
N PRO A 12 -22.14 6.93 -6.47
CA PRO A 12 -21.00 7.85 -6.49
C PRO A 12 -19.64 7.20 -6.18
N PHE A 13 -19.59 5.88 -5.93
CA PHE A 13 -18.36 5.18 -5.54
C PHE A 13 -17.91 4.17 -6.60
N VAL A 14 -16.59 4.09 -6.80
CA VAL A 14 -15.94 3.22 -7.80
C VAL A 14 -15.95 1.74 -7.39
N GLY A 15 -16.12 1.46 -6.10
CA GLY A 15 -16.11 0.11 -5.54
C GLY A 15 -16.53 0.04 -4.06
N HIS A 16 -16.48 -1.17 -3.50
CA HIS A 16 -16.84 -1.44 -2.10
C HIS A 16 -15.95 -0.70 -1.11
N THR A 17 -14.64 -0.68 -1.35
CA THR A 17 -13.65 -0.09 -0.45
C THR A 17 -13.92 1.39 -0.25
N GLU A 18 -14.16 2.11 -1.33
CA GLU A 18 -14.44 3.55 -1.31
C GLU A 18 -15.78 3.84 -0.61
N TYR A 19 -16.81 3.03 -0.88
CA TYR A 19 -18.11 3.13 -0.22
C TYR A 19 -18.00 2.94 1.30
N ILE A 20 -17.44 1.82 1.74
CA ILE A 20 -17.31 1.48 3.18
C ILE A 20 -16.46 2.53 3.91
N THR A 21 -15.34 2.96 3.31
CA THR A 21 -14.50 4.01 3.90
C THR A 21 -15.30 5.29 4.18
N SER A 22 -16.14 5.69 3.22
CA SER A 22 -17.02 6.86 3.36
C SER A 22 -18.08 6.66 4.45
N GLU A 23 -18.77 5.52 4.46
CA GLU A 23 -19.82 5.22 5.45
C GLU A 23 -19.28 5.21 6.89
N PHE A 24 -18.09 4.66 7.10
CA PHE A 24 -17.44 4.64 8.41
C PHE A 24 -16.72 5.95 8.77
N LYS A 25 -16.78 6.97 7.89
CA LYS A 25 -16.04 8.24 8.02
C LYS A 25 -14.54 8.02 8.29
N ALA A 26 -14.01 6.90 7.80
CA ALA A 26 -12.61 6.56 7.94
C ALA A 26 -11.81 7.46 6.99
N ARG A 27 -10.66 7.96 7.47
CA ARG A 27 -9.81 8.84 6.65
C ARG A 27 -9.18 8.09 5.48
N GLU A 28 -8.87 6.81 5.66
CA GLU A 28 -8.26 5.94 4.65
C GLU A 28 -8.49 4.47 5.02
N SER A 29 -8.46 3.59 4.03
CA SER A 29 -8.55 2.13 4.19
C SER A 29 -7.40 1.44 3.46
N LEU A 30 -7.08 0.21 3.84
CA LEU A 30 -6.08 -0.62 3.16
C LEU A 30 -6.77 -1.76 2.41
N MET A 31 -6.54 -1.86 1.10
CA MET A 31 -6.88 -3.07 0.37
C MET A 31 -5.80 -4.11 0.67
N LEU A 32 -6.22 -5.26 1.20
CA LEU A 32 -5.35 -6.33 1.64
C LEU A 32 -5.77 -7.65 0.98
N MET A 33 -4.87 -8.22 0.18
CA MET A 33 -5.02 -9.56 -0.41
C MET A 33 -4.36 -10.58 0.50
N VAL A 34 -5.06 -11.66 0.83
CA VAL A 34 -4.64 -12.62 1.86
C VAL A 34 -4.73 -14.04 1.32
N SER A 35 -3.68 -14.81 1.60
CA SER A 35 -3.59 -16.27 1.50
C SER A 35 -2.91 -16.80 2.77
N ASP A 36 -2.80 -18.11 2.92
CA ASP A 36 -2.21 -18.73 4.11
C ASP A 36 -0.80 -18.22 4.41
N ASN A 37 0.03 -18.10 3.37
CA ASN A 37 1.45 -17.78 3.50
C ASN A 37 1.80 -16.34 3.05
N LEU A 38 0.85 -15.59 2.48
CA LEU A 38 1.14 -14.29 1.89
C LEU A 38 0.01 -13.29 2.13
N ARG A 39 0.40 -12.09 2.55
CA ARG A 39 -0.48 -10.93 2.78
C ARG A 39 0.10 -9.73 2.04
N ILE A 40 -0.65 -9.15 1.10
CA ILE A 40 -0.22 -8.02 0.27
C ILE A 40 -1.18 -6.85 0.46
N GLY A 41 -0.67 -5.78 1.07
CA GLY A 41 -1.36 -4.49 1.14
C GLY A 41 -1.03 -3.61 -0.07
N LEU A 42 -2.02 -2.89 -0.59
CA LEU A 42 -1.84 -1.99 -1.73
C LEU A 42 -1.80 -0.51 -1.30
N VAL A 43 -0.77 0.22 -1.75
CA VAL A 43 -0.66 1.68 -1.53
C VAL A 43 -1.69 2.42 -2.38
N THR A 44 -1.88 2.00 -3.63
CA THR A 44 -2.88 2.51 -4.57
C THR A 44 -3.78 1.37 -5.06
N ASN A 45 -5.04 1.69 -5.37
CA ASN A 45 -6.05 0.69 -5.78
C ASN A 45 -6.25 0.74 -7.30
N HIS A 46 -7.50 0.90 -7.74
CA HIS A 46 -7.91 0.87 -9.14
C HIS A 46 -7.61 2.20 -9.87
N LEU A 47 -6.33 2.53 -10.03
CA LEU A 47 -5.87 3.69 -10.81
C LEU A 47 -5.30 3.27 -12.17
N PRO A 48 -5.44 4.08 -13.23
CA PRO A 48 -4.66 3.94 -14.45
C PRO A 48 -3.16 4.01 -14.14
N LEU A 49 -2.35 3.19 -14.81
CA LEU A 49 -0.90 3.10 -14.53
C LEU A 49 -0.20 4.47 -14.59
N ARG A 50 -0.58 5.33 -15.55
CA ARG A 50 -0.04 6.70 -15.69
C ARG A 50 -0.28 7.61 -14.49
N GLU A 51 -1.23 7.28 -13.62
CA GLU A 51 -1.59 8.06 -12.43
C GLU A 51 -0.95 7.50 -11.16
N VAL A 52 -0.35 6.30 -11.21
CA VAL A 52 0.18 5.60 -10.04
C VAL A 52 1.31 6.39 -9.40
N ALA A 53 2.31 6.83 -10.18
CA ALA A 53 3.47 7.54 -9.64
C ALA A 53 3.07 8.81 -8.88
N ALA A 54 2.22 9.65 -9.49
CA ALA A 54 1.70 10.87 -8.85
C ALA A 54 0.83 10.58 -7.61
N ALA A 55 0.20 9.41 -7.55
CA ALA A 55 -0.63 9.00 -6.43
C ALA A 55 0.20 8.44 -5.26
N VAL A 56 1.45 8.04 -5.46
CA VAL A 56 2.30 7.56 -4.37
C VAL A 56 2.97 8.75 -3.70
N THR A 57 2.44 9.14 -2.53
CA THR A 57 3.03 10.20 -1.68
C THR A 57 3.55 9.61 -0.38
N ARG A 58 4.48 10.31 0.28
CA ARG A 58 5.09 9.87 1.54
C ARG A 58 4.03 9.61 2.59
N GLU A 59 3.06 10.52 2.71
CA GLU A 59 1.99 10.44 3.69
C GLU A 59 1.06 9.26 3.41
N ARG A 60 0.81 8.95 2.14
CA ARG A 60 0.00 7.79 1.75
C ARG A 60 0.74 6.50 2.09
N VAL A 61 2.00 6.36 1.69
CA VAL A 61 2.81 5.17 2.00
C VAL A 61 2.88 4.95 3.52
N LEU A 62 3.21 5.99 4.28
CA LEU A 62 3.27 5.92 5.75
C LEU A 62 1.94 5.45 6.35
N ARG A 63 0.81 6.07 5.97
CA ARG A 63 -0.50 5.69 6.51
C ARG A 63 -0.84 4.24 6.19
N LYS A 64 -0.53 3.75 5.00
CA LYS A 64 -0.76 2.35 4.60
C LYS A 64 0.09 1.38 5.42
N ILE A 65 1.36 1.72 5.70
CA ILE A 65 2.22 0.95 6.60
C ILE A 65 1.61 0.87 8.00
N LEU A 66 1.14 2.00 8.54
CA LEU A 66 0.55 2.06 9.87
C LEU A 66 -0.76 1.24 9.97
N ILE A 67 -1.64 1.36 8.98
CA ILE A 67 -2.88 0.55 8.91
C ILE A 67 -2.52 -0.94 8.81
N MET A 68 -1.56 -1.31 7.95
CA MET A 68 -1.11 -2.69 7.82
C MET A 68 -0.56 -3.23 9.15
N ALA A 69 0.27 -2.47 9.85
CA ALA A 69 0.84 -2.87 11.13
C ALA A 69 -0.23 -3.09 12.20
N GLU A 70 -1.22 -2.19 12.27
CA GLU A 70 -2.34 -2.32 13.19
C GLU A 70 -3.22 -3.53 12.85
N THR A 71 -3.61 -3.69 11.59
CA THR A 71 -4.39 -4.84 11.11
C THR A 71 -3.69 -6.16 11.39
N LEU A 72 -2.39 -6.27 11.10
CA LEU A 72 -1.63 -7.48 11.38
C LEU A 72 -1.58 -7.81 12.88
N ARG A 73 -1.54 -6.79 13.74
CA ARG A 73 -1.52 -6.98 15.19
C ARG A 73 -2.89 -7.37 15.74
N ILE A 74 -3.94 -6.64 15.36
CA ILE A 74 -5.28 -6.79 15.93
C ILE A 74 -6.04 -7.93 15.26
N ASP A 75 -6.09 -7.94 13.93
CA ASP A 75 -6.96 -8.84 13.17
C ASP A 75 -6.28 -10.19 12.89
N PHE A 76 -4.95 -10.19 12.77
CA PHE A 76 -4.15 -11.41 12.52
C PHE A 76 -3.38 -11.92 13.74
N ASN A 77 -3.51 -11.25 14.89
CA ASN A 77 -2.87 -11.64 16.16
C ASN A 77 -1.34 -11.84 16.05
N LEU A 78 -0.67 -11.02 15.21
CA LEU A 78 0.78 -11.02 15.09
C LEU A 78 1.36 -9.98 16.06
N ASN A 79 1.98 -10.43 17.15
CA ASN A 79 2.49 -9.55 18.21
C ASN A 79 3.53 -8.52 17.73
N LYS A 80 4.40 -8.91 16.79
CA LYS A 80 5.45 -8.05 16.22
C LYS A 80 5.50 -8.27 14.70
N PRO A 81 4.53 -7.73 13.95
CA PRO A 81 4.47 -7.98 12.52
C PRO A 81 5.66 -7.32 11.83
N THR A 82 6.33 -8.07 10.95
CA THR A 82 7.36 -7.53 10.07
C THR A 82 6.75 -7.23 8.71
N ILE A 83 6.99 -6.01 8.20
CA ILE A 83 6.43 -5.54 6.95
C ILE A 83 7.57 -5.26 5.97
N ALA A 84 7.48 -5.83 4.77
CA ALA A 84 8.31 -5.45 3.64
C ALA A 84 7.56 -4.44 2.77
N VAL A 85 8.22 -3.35 2.41
CA VAL A 85 7.71 -2.35 1.46
C VAL A 85 8.48 -2.52 0.16
N LEU A 86 7.73 -2.62 -0.94
CA LEU A 86 8.29 -2.75 -2.28
C LEU A 86 8.45 -1.38 -2.91
N GLY A 87 9.46 -1.27 -3.78
CA GLY A 87 9.71 -0.05 -4.53
C GLY A 87 8.63 0.24 -5.57
N LEU A 88 8.47 1.52 -5.90
CA LEU A 88 7.63 1.99 -6.99
C LEU A 88 8.27 1.71 -8.34
N ASN A 89 9.56 1.95 -8.47
CA ASN A 89 10.30 1.73 -9.70
C ASN A 89 10.90 0.31 -9.76
N PRO A 90 11.19 -0.21 -10.97
CA PRO A 90 12.03 -1.38 -11.12
C PRO A 90 13.32 -1.24 -10.34
N HIS A 91 13.79 -2.35 -9.76
CA HIS A 91 14.99 -2.36 -8.91
C HIS A 91 14.96 -1.37 -7.73
N ALA A 92 13.76 -0.91 -7.32
CA ALA A 92 13.57 0.13 -6.30
C ALA A 92 14.35 1.43 -6.62
N GLY A 93 14.39 1.80 -7.90
CA GLY A 93 15.00 3.04 -8.38
C GLY A 93 16.47 2.92 -8.78
N ASP A 94 17.14 1.81 -8.46
CA ASP A 94 18.56 1.56 -8.78
C ASP A 94 19.47 2.76 -8.45
N GLU A 95 19.41 3.21 -7.19
CA GLU A 95 20.11 4.40 -6.67
C GLU A 95 19.82 5.70 -7.46
N GLY A 96 18.60 5.82 -7.99
CA GLY A 96 18.15 6.97 -8.76
C GLY A 96 18.37 6.85 -10.26
N ALA A 97 18.96 5.75 -10.75
CA ALA A 97 19.11 5.51 -12.18
C ALA A 97 17.77 5.27 -12.88
N ILE A 98 16.76 4.75 -12.16
CA ILE A 98 15.42 4.44 -12.67
C ILE A 98 14.37 5.15 -11.82
N GLY A 99 14.37 6.49 -11.86
CA GLY A 99 13.47 7.31 -11.05
C GLY A 99 13.93 7.47 -9.61
N ASP A 100 13.42 8.49 -8.92
CA ASP A 100 13.89 8.90 -7.58
C ASP A 100 12.80 8.85 -6.51
N GLU A 101 11.59 8.39 -6.87
CA GLU A 101 10.44 8.30 -5.98
C GLU A 101 10.71 7.34 -4.81
N ASP A 102 11.45 6.26 -5.04
CA ASP A 102 11.81 5.30 -3.99
C ASP A 102 12.65 5.95 -2.89
N ASP A 103 13.62 6.78 -3.25
CA ASP A 103 14.49 7.48 -2.30
C ASP A 103 13.85 8.73 -1.71
N LYS A 104 13.07 9.47 -2.50
CA LYS A 104 12.46 10.74 -2.06
C LYS A 104 11.12 10.58 -1.37
N ILE A 105 10.41 9.48 -1.60
CA ILE A 105 9.02 9.29 -1.14
C ILE A 105 8.90 8.03 -0.28
N VAL A 106 9.30 6.87 -0.80
CA VAL A 106 9.05 5.57 -0.15
C VAL A 106 9.98 5.37 1.05
N ARG A 107 11.28 5.57 0.89
CA ARG A 107 12.29 5.43 1.95
C ARG A 107 12.02 6.35 3.14
N PRO A 108 11.70 7.65 2.98
CA PRO A 108 11.35 8.51 4.11
C PRO A 108 10.08 8.07 4.86
N ALA A 109 9.10 7.49 4.16
CA ALA A 109 7.91 6.94 4.80
C ALA A 109 8.22 5.69 5.65
N ILE A 110 9.15 4.84 5.16
CA ILE A 110 9.63 3.67 5.90
C ILE A 110 10.39 4.10 7.15
N GLU A 111 11.32 5.06 7.04
CA GLU A 111 12.08 5.54 8.20
C GLU A 111 11.17 6.18 9.25
N GLU A 112 10.20 7.00 8.84
CA GLU A 112 9.23 7.56 9.79
C GLU A 112 8.36 6.47 10.46
N ALA A 113 8.00 5.40 9.73
CA ALA A 113 7.28 4.27 10.33
C ALA A 113 8.17 3.49 11.34
N LYS A 114 9.47 3.34 11.07
CA LYS A 114 10.42 2.75 12.02
C LYS A 114 10.56 3.60 13.28
N GLU A 115 10.64 4.92 13.15
CA GLU A 115 10.66 5.86 14.29
C GLU A 115 9.42 5.72 15.17
N ARG A 116 8.26 5.36 14.57
CA ARG A 116 7.01 5.06 15.28
C ARG A 116 6.95 3.64 15.87
N GLY A 117 8.04 2.88 15.80
CA GLY A 117 8.16 1.53 16.37
C GLY A 117 7.63 0.39 15.50
N VAL A 118 7.36 0.64 14.21
CA VAL A 118 6.95 -0.42 13.28
C VAL A 118 8.18 -1.16 12.75
N LEU A 119 8.15 -2.50 12.79
CA LEU A 119 9.17 -3.33 12.14
C LEU A 119 8.92 -3.37 10.63
N VAL A 120 9.44 -2.37 9.92
CA VAL A 120 9.27 -2.22 8.46
C VAL A 120 10.62 -2.07 7.75
N PHE A 121 10.74 -2.69 6.57
CA PHE A 121 11.98 -2.76 5.79
C PHE A 121 11.70 -2.49 4.30
N GLY A 122 12.71 -1.99 3.58
CA GLY A 122 12.64 -1.66 2.15
C GLY A 122 13.19 -0.25 1.83
N PRO A 123 12.84 0.33 0.67
CA PRO A 123 12.08 -0.31 -0.41
C PRO A 123 12.87 -1.47 -1.02
N PHE A 124 12.20 -2.59 -1.28
CA PHE A 124 12.79 -3.74 -1.96
C PHE A 124 12.39 -3.78 -3.44
N PRO A 125 13.28 -4.25 -4.34
CA PRO A 125 12.92 -4.49 -5.73
C PRO A 125 11.84 -5.59 -5.80
N ALA A 126 10.68 -5.27 -6.37
CA ALA A 126 9.51 -6.16 -6.31
C ALA A 126 9.75 -7.53 -6.99
N ASP A 127 10.46 -7.53 -8.10
CA ASP A 127 10.87 -8.71 -8.86
C ASP A 127 11.83 -9.59 -8.05
N GLY A 128 12.89 -9.00 -7.48
CA GLY A 128 13.87 -9.74 -6.67
C GLY A 128 13.27 -10.28 -5.37
N PHE A 129 12.34 -9.53 -4.76
CA PHE A 129 11.67 -9.91 -3.52
C PHE A 129 10.81 -11.18 -3.68
N PHE A 130 10.11 -11.32 -4.80
CA PHE A 130 9.27 -12.50 -5.08
C PHE A 130 9.95 -13.56 -5.96
N GLY A 131 11.08 -13.25 -6.58
CA GLY A 131 11.78 -14.13 -7.51
C GLY A 131 12.74 -15.16 -6.87
N SER A 132 13.01 -15.06 -5.56
CA SER A 132 13.98 -15.90 -4.85
C SER A 132 13.37 -17.06 -4.04
N GLY A 133 12.22 -17.57 -4.50
CA GLY A 133 11.50 -18.71 -3.88
C GLY A 133 12.22 -20.05 -3.96
#